data_AF-A0A443ZTQ7-F1
#
_entry.id   AF-A0A443ZTQ7-F1
#
_cell.length_a   1.000
_cell.length_b   1.000
_cell.length_c   1.000
_cell.angle_alpha   90.00
_cell.angle_beta   90.00
_cell.angle_gamma   90.00
#
_symmetry.space_group_name_H-M   'P 1'
#
loop_
_entity.id
_entity.type
_entity.pdbx_description
1 polymer ?
#
loop_
_entity_poly.entity_id
_entity_poly.type
_entity_poly.pdbx_seq_one_letter_code
_entity_poly.pdbx_strand_id
1 'polypeptide(L)' 'MEDRKGAVAILQWRATFLGEGVLQEEAYDQALMAADRLEQSGAVSAGEWLQMVRQANAALLHQP' A
#
# COMPACT_ATOMS: atom_id res chain seq x y z
N MET A 1 -17.53 -12.11 -2.12
CA MET A 1 -17.77 -10.65 -2.27
C MET A 1 -16.66 -9.84 -1.58
N GLU A 2 -15.80 -10.48 -0.78
CA GLU A 2 -14.66 -9.86 -0.09
C GLU A 2 -13.46 -9.56 -1.03
N ASP A 3 -13.19 -10.41 -2.03
CA ASP A 3 -12.02 -10.25 -2.92
C ASP A 3 -12.04 -8.94 -3.72
N ARG A 4 -13.23 -8.47 -4.11
CA ARG A 4 -13.39 -7.21 -4.86
C ARG A 4 -13.13 -5.99 -3.98
N LYS A 5 -13.42 -6.05 -2.67
CA LYS A 5 -13.20 -4.92 -1.76
C LYS A 5 -11.71 -4.74 -1.47
N GLY A 6 -10.98 -5.82 -1.23
CA GLY A 6 -9.53 -5.80 -1.06
C GLY A 6 -8.82 -5.26 -2.31
N ALA A 7 -9.20 -5.74 -3.50
CA ALA A 7 -8.63 -5.25 -4.75
C ALA A 7 -8.83 -3.73 -4.95
N VAL A 8 -10.01 -3.20 -4.62
CA VAL A 8 -10.28 -1.75 -4.72
C VAL A 8 -9.47 -0.96 -3.70
N ALA A 9 -9.40 -1.43 -2.45
CA ALA A 9 -8.62 -0.78 -1.39
C ALA A 9 -7.12 -0.70 -1.75
N ILE A 10 -6.56 -1.79 -2.30
CA ILE A 10 -5.17 -1.84 -2.75
C ILE A 10 -4.93 -0.85 -3.90
N LEU A 11 -5.83 -0.79 -4.88
CA LEU A 11 -5.70 0.15 -6.00
C LEU A 11 -5.74 1.62 -5.55
N GLN A 12 -6.64 1.96 -4.62
CA GLN A 12 -6.72 3.30 -4.05
C GLN A 12 -5.47 3.65 -3.25
N TRP A 13 -4.97 2.71 -2.45
CA TRP A 13 -3.72 2.88 -1.71
C TRP A 13 -2.54 3.12 -2.66
N ARG A 14 -2.40 2.31 -3.72
CA ARG A 14 -1.35 2.49 -4.73
C ARG A 14 -1.43 3.85 -5.41
N ALA A 15 -2.63 4.28 -5.81
CA ALA A 15 -2.81 5.59 -6.45
C ALA A 15 -2.48 6.76 -5.51
N THR A 16 -2.75 6.59 -4.21
CA THR A 16 -2.50 7.63 -3.19
C THR A 16 -1.01 7.77 -2.87
N PHE A 17 -0.30 6.64 -2.72
CA PHE A 17 1.07 6.64 -2.18
C PHE A 17 2.13 6.31 -3.22
N LEU A 18 1.86 5.41 -4.17
CA LEU A 18 2.82 4.90 -5.14
C LEU A 18 2.59 5.45 -6.56
N GLY A 19 2.11 6.69 -6.67
CA GLY A 19 1.87 7.36 -7.95
C GLY A 19 3.13 7.61 -8.79
N GLU A 20 3.05 8.47 -9.82
CA GLU A 20 4.08 8.63 -10.87
C GLU A 20 5.46 9.18 -10.44
N GLY A 21 5.74 9.26 -9.13
CA GLY A 21 6.97 9.85 -8.60
C GLY A 21 7.83 8.90 -7.77
N VAL A 22 8.96 9.43 -7.31
CA VAL A 22 9.81 8.79 -6.32
C VAL A 22 9.10 8.82 -4.96
N LEU A 23 8.95 7.66 -4.32
CA LEU A 23 8.37 7.58 -2.99
C LEU A 23 9.33 8.18 -1.98
N GLN A 24 9.02 9.35 -1.44
CA GLN A 24 9.79 9.99 -0.37
C GLN A 24 9.60 9.21 0.95
N GLU A 25 10.58 9.28 1.86
CA GLU A 25 10.55 8.56 3.15
C GLU A 25 9.27 8.86 3.95
N GLU A 26 8.84 10.13 3.99
CA GLU A 26 7.60 10.55 4.65
C GLU A 26 6.33 9.98 4.00
N ALA A 27 6.34 9.78 2.67
CA ALA A 27 5.25 9.17 1.93
C ALA A 27 5.25 7.63 2.12
N TYR A 28 6.42 7.04 2.31
CA TYR A 28 6.59 5.63 2.62
C TYR A 28 6.00 5.29 4.00
N ASP A 29 6.31 6.06 5.05
CA ASP A 29 5.74 5.84 6.38
C ASP A 29 4.21 5.99 6.36
N GLN A 30 3.69 6.97 5.64
CA GLN A 30 2.23 7.13 5.47
C GLN A 30 1.61 5.95 4.71
N ALA A 31 2.31 5.41 3.71
CA ALA A 31 1.86 4.23 2.97
C ALA A 31 1.78 2.99 3.88
N LEU A 32 2.77 2.77 4.76
CA LEU A 32 2.75 1.67 5.72
C LEU A 32 1.61 1.81 6.73
N MET A 33 1.45 3.00 7.33
CA MET A 33 0.35 3.26 8.27
C MET A 33 -1.04 3.13 7.63
N ALA A 34 -1.17 3.43 6.34
CA ALA A 34 -2.41 3.22 5.60
C ALA A 34 -2.66 1.74 5.30
N ALA A 35 -1.62 0.97 4.95
CA ALA A 35 -1.72 -0.48 4.75
C ALA A 35 -2.14 -1.20 6.05
N ASP A 36 -1.54 -0.84 7.19
CA ASP A 36 -1.91 -1.40 8.50
C ASP A 36 -3.38 -1.14 8.85
N ARG A 37 -3.88 0.08 8.60
CA ARG A 37 -5.30 0.40 8.85
C ARG A 37 -6.25 -0.38 7.96
N LEU A 38 -5.85 -0.69 6.73
CA LEU A 38 -6.64 -1.52 5.82
C LEU A 38 -6.69 -2.98 6.30
N GLU A 39 -5.61 -3.50 6.85
CA GLU A 39 -5.57 -4.86 7.42
C GLU A 39 -6.42 -4.95 8.70
N GLN A 40 -6.22 -4.00 9.63
CA GLN A 40 -6.97 -3.96 10.89
C GLN A 40 -8.48 -3.79 10.70
N SER A 41 -8.90 -3.11 9.63
CA SER A 41 -10.32 -2.98 9.28
C SER A 41 -10.89 -4.19 8.54
N GLY A 42 -10.07 -5.20 8.24
CA GLY A 42 -10.44 -6.37 7.45
C GLY A 42 -10.68 -6.05 5.97
N ALA A 43 -10.28 -4.86 5.50
CA ALA A 43 -10.41 -4.47 4.10
C ALA A 43 -9.41 -5.21 3.21
N VAL A 44 -8.23 -5.57 3.75
CA VAL A 44 -7.24 -6.44 3.11
C VAL A 44 -6.83 -7.55 4.07
N SER A 45 -6.47 -8.71 3.53
CA SER A 45 -5.88 -9.81 4.29
C SER A 45 -4.42 -9.53 4.64
N ALA A 46 -3.88 -10.25 5.62
CA ALA A 46 -2.45 -10.19 5.96
C ALA A 46 -1.53 -10.51 4.75
N GLY A 47 -1.97 -11.38 3.84
CA GLY A 47 -1.22 -11.69 2.61
C GLY A 47 -1.18 -10.51 1.63
N GLU A 48 -2.30 -9.81 1.48
CA GLU A 48 -2.38 -8.59 0.65
C GLU A 48 -1.61 -7.43 1.27
N TRP A 49 -1.70 -7.25 2.59
CA TRP A 49 -0.89 -6.30 3.34
C TRP A 49 0.60 -6.50 3.08
N LEU A 50 1.09 -7.74 3.15
CA LEU A 50 2.49 -8.05 2.89
C LEU A 50 2.90 -7.66 1.45
N GLN A 51 2.00 -7.84 0.48
CA GLN A 51 2.24 -7.40 -0.90
C GLN A 51 2.29 -5.87 -1.03
N MET A 52 1.46 -5.14 -0.28
CA MET A 52 1.48 -3.67 -0.25
C MET A 52 2.80 -3.17 0.33
N VAL A 53 3.25 -3.71 1.47
CA VAL A 53 4.55 -3.36 2.07
C VAL A 53 5.69 -3.60 1.08
N ARG A 54 5.71 -4.76 0.39
CA ARG A 54 6.73 -5.05 -0.63
C ARG A 54 6.73 -4.04 -1.78
N GLN A 55 5.57 -3.57 -2.22
CA GLN A 55 5.45 -2.55 -3.26
C GLN A 55 5.98 -1.20 -2.78
N ALA A 56 5.66 -0.80 -1.55
CA ALA A 56 6.20 0.43 -0.95
C ALA A 56 7.73 0.37 -0.83
N ASN A 57 8.28 -0.76 -0.38
CA ASN A 57 9.73 -0.96 -0.27
C ASN A 57 10.40 -0.89 -1.65
N ALA A 58 9.80 -1.51 -2.66
CA ALA A 58 10.32 -1.43 -4.02
C ALA A 58 10.33 0.01 -4.53
N ALA A 59 9.23 0.76 -4.33
CA ALA A 59 9.15 2.16 -4.73
C ALA A 59 10.16 3.06 -3.98
N LEU A 60 10.40 2.80 -2.69
CA LEU A 60 11.43 3.48 -1.90
C LEU A 60 12.85 3.11 -2.33
N LEU A 61 13.11 1.90 -2.80
CA LEU A 61 14.45 1.49 -3.22
C LEU A 61 14.78 1.89 -4.66
N HIS A 62 13.77 2.25 -5.47
CA HIS A 62 13.93 2.75 -6.84
C HIS A 62 14.02 4.29 -6.90
N GLN A 63 14.44 4.97 -5.82
CA GLN A 63 14.79 6.39 -5.93
C GLN A 63 16.02 6.52 -6.86
N PRO A 64 16.01 7.44 -7.84
CA PRO A 64 17.15 7.71 -8.71
C PRO A 64 18.36 8.28 -7.94
#